data_AF-A0A9D7YAC1-F1
#
_entry.id   AF-A0A9D7YAC1-F1
#
_cell.length_a   1.000
_cell.length_b   1.000
_cell.length_c   1.000
_cell.angle_alpha   90.00
_cell.angle_beta   90.00
_cell.angle_gamma   90.00
#
_symmetry.space_group_name_H-M   'P 1'
#
loop_
_entity.id
_entity.type
_entity.pdbx_description
1 polymer ?
#
loop_
_entity_poly.entity_id
_entity_poly.type
_entity_poly.pdbx_seq_one_letter_code
_entity_poly.pdbx_strand_id
1 'polypeptide(L)' 'MDSVTNFQAANPSEIEKKVHPFFGKFTGDQWGKFMYKHLDHHLQQFGV' A
#
# COMPACT_ATOMS: atom_id res chain seq x y z
N MET A 1 15.39 -14.08 1.28
CA MET A 1 15.58 -12.67 0.89
C MET A 1 14.49 -12.24 -0.11
N ASP A 2 13.33 -12.90 -0.05
CA ASP A 2 12.37 -12.91 -1.15
C ASP A 2 11.13 -12.04 -0.87
N SER A 3 10.98 -11.58 0.38
CA SER A 3 9.83 -10.78 0.82
C SER A 3 9.92 -9.31 0.36
N VAL A 4 11.13 -8.78 0.15
CA VAL A 4 11.33 -7.36 -0.21
C VAL A 4 11.19 -7.14 -1.72
N THR A 5 11.71 -8.06 -2.53
CA THR A 5 11.69 -7.96 -4.00
C THR A 5 10.27 -7.98 -4.57
N ASN A 6 9.34 -8.68 -3.91
CA ASN A 6 7.94 -8.75 -4.31
C ASN A 6 7.13 -7.49 -3.99
N PHE A 7 7.57 -6.63 -3.06
CA PHE A 7 6.85 -5.41 -2.71
C PHE A 7 6.95 -4.35 -3.82
N GLN A 8 8.08 -4.29 -4.52
CA GLN A 8 8.36 -3.29 -5.54
C GLN A 8 7.80 -3.65 -6.93
N ALA A 9 7.55 -4.93 -7.20
CA ALA A 9 7.13 -5.42 -8.51
C ALA A 9 5.64 -5.20 -8.84
N ALA A 10 4.87 -4.57 -7.95
CA ALA A 10 3.46 -4.34 -8.21
C ALA A 10 3.28 -3.20 -9.23
N ASN A 11 2.92 -3.56 -10.46
CA ASN A 11 2.61 -2.62 -11.52
C ASN A 11 1.40 -1.75 -11.10
N PRO A 12 1.48 -0.40 -11.18
CA PRO A 12 0.38 0.48 -10.79
C PRO A 12 -0.97 0.10 -11.41
N SER A 13 -0.98 -0.32 -12.68
CA SER A 13 -2.20 -0.73 -13.38
C SER A 13 -2.83 -2.01 -12.83
N GLU A 14 -2.05 -2.89 -12.20
CA GLU A 14 -2.57 -4.10 -11.54
C GLU A 14 -3.11 -3.82 -10.15
N ILE A 15 -2.51 -2.85 -9.43
CA ILE A 15 -2.99 -2.41 -8.12
C ILE A 15 -4.31 -1.63 -8.24
N GLU A 16 -4.48 -0.82 -9.28
CA GLU A 16 -5.71 -0.05 -9.53
C GLU A 16 -6.96 -0.93 -9.72
N LYS A 17 -6.77 -2.18 -10.18
CA LYS A 17 -7.87 -3.16 -10.29
C LYS A 17 -8.35 -3.66 -8.93
N LYS A 18 -7.57 -3.47 -7.87
CA LYS A 18 -7.93 -3.89 -6.51
C LYS A 18 -8.86 -2.88 -5.86
N VAL A 19 -9.88 -3.39 -5.19
CA VAL A 19 -10.83 -2.59 -4.40
C VAL A 19 -10.42 -2.71 -2.93
N HIS A 20 -10.16 -1.59 -2.26
CA HIS A 20 -9.92 -1.59 -0.84
C HIS A 20 -11.23 -1.91 -0.10
N PRO A 21 -11.26 -2.89 0.82
CA PRO A 21 -12.50 -3.37 1.44
C PRO A 21 -13.28 -2.30 2.21
N PHE A 22 -12.58 -1.28 2.73
CA PHE A 22 -13.19 -0.15 3.44
C PHE A 22 -13.34 1.13 2.60
N PHE A 23 -12.45 1.36 1.63
CA PHE A 23 -12.31 2.68 0.99
C PHE A 23 -12.66 2.66 -0.51
N GLY A 24 -13.01 1.50 -1.06
CA GLY A 24 -13.38 1.36 -2.46
C GLY A 24 -12.17 1.41 -3.39
N LYS A 25 -12.39 1.91 -4.62
CA LYS A 25 -11.36 1.96 -5.66
C LYS A 25 -10.36 3.09 -5.39
N PHE A 26 -9.09 2.80 -5.63
CA PHE A 26 -8.01 3.78 -5.60
C PHE A 26 -7.25 3.76 -6.93
N THR A 27 -6.74 4.92 -7.33
CA THR A 27 -5.67 5.02 -8.34
C THR A 27 -4.35 4.47 -7.77
N GLY A 28 -3.36 4.20 -8.63
CA GLY A 28 -2.04 3.71 -8.19
C GLY A 28 -1.39 4.68 -7.20
N ASP A 29 -1.49 5.98 -7.45
CA ASP A 29 -0.98 7.03 -6.56
C ASP A 29 -1.70 7.05 -5.20
N GLN A 30 -3.02 6.82 -5.19
CA GLN A 30 -3.79 6.76 -3.96
C GLN A 30 -3.40 5.54 -3.13
N TRP A 31 -3.18 4.39 -3.77
CA TRP A 31 -2.63 3.20 -3.12
C TRP A 31 -1.26 3.46 -2.50
N GLY A 32 -0.34 4.12 -3.22
CA GLY A 32 0.97 4.48 -2.71
C GLY A 32 0.90 5.40 -1.48
N LYS A 33 0.08 6.46 -1.55
CA LYS A 33 -0.16 7.38 -0.42
C LYS A 33 -0.80 6.67 0.77
N PHE A 34 -1.73 5.76 0.53
CA PHE A 34 -2.39 4.98 1.57
C PHE A 34 -1.41 4.05 2.29
N MET A 35 -0.57 3.33 1.55
CA MET A 35 0.46 2.45 2.13
C MET A 35 1.46 3.21 2.99
N TYR A 36 1.91 4.38 2.53
CA TYR A 36 2.77 5.25 3.34
C TYR A 36 2.10 5.66 4.65
N LYS A 37 0.86 6.17 4.57
CA LYS A 37 0.10 6.58 5.76
C LYS A 37 -0.21 5.42 6.71
N HIS A 38 -0.51 4.24 6.18
CA HIS A 38 -0.81 3.05 6.98
C HIS A 38 0.44 2.54 7.71
N LEU A 39 1.59 2.54 7.04
CA LEU A 39 2.87 2.22 7.66
C LEU A 39 3.22 3.23 8.75
N ASP A 40 3.17 4.54 8.46
CA ASP A 40 3.45 5.61 9.42
C ASP A 40 2.54 5.52 10.66
N HIS A 41 1.24 5.29 10.46
CA HIS A 41 0.29 5.02 11.54
C HIS A 41 0.74 3.86 12.43
N HIS A 42 1.23 2.76 11.84
CA HIS A 42 1.71 1.62 12.62
C HIS A 42 3.02 1.89 13.36
N LEU A 43 3.95 2.63 12.76
CA LEU A 43 5.18 3.05 13.45
C LEU A 43 4.85 3.89 14.69
N GLN A 44 3.94 4.86 14.54
CA GLN A 44 3.47 5.69 15.66
C GLN A 44 2.68 4.89 16.70
N GLN A 45 1.79 3.98 16.28
CA GLN A 45 1.00 3.13 17.17
C GLN A 45 1.88 2.23 18.03
N PHE A 46 2.98 1.73 17.48
CA PHE A 46 3.90 0.80 18.16
C PHE A 46 5.15 1.47 18.75
N GLY A 47 5.33 2.77 18.52
CA GLY A 47 6.43 3.56 19.10
C GLY A 47 7.81 3.24 18.51
N VAL A 48 7.88 2.97 17.20
CA VAL A 48 9.13 2.68 16.47
C VAL A 48 9.67 3.95 15.80
#